data_AF-A0A844PYS2-F1
#
_entry.id   AF-A0A844PYS2-F1
#
_cell.length_a   1.000
_cell.length_b   1.000
_cell.length_c   1.000
_cell.angle_alpha   90.00
_cell.angle_beta   90.00
_cell.angle_gamma   90.00
#
_symmetry.space_group_name_H-M   'P 1'
#
loop_
_entity.id
_entity.type
_entity.pdbx_description
1 polymer ?
#
loop_
_entity_poly.entity_id
_entity_poly.type
_entity_poly.pdbx_seq_one_letter_code
_entity_poly.pdbx_strand_id
1 'polypeptide(L)'
;MITNKQILTEVEQLSRLFKDGEADIPSMWNCFWPGLAAMFWLLLWPIAMFSYKLFFVELPNAAQMGIAASVLVAFVAGLFMMLYIVNFRALYLSIPDTYRKQSALCQFIVGKAKFYCRVYLLTYVFLIISCTYPVYGAIYSTVLFICFSFCLMQIVNVDLSRYQLTALTSLLETFKTSKSEK
;
A
#
# COMPACT_ATOMS: atom_id res chain seq x y z
N MET A 1 -24.37 -3.20 4.75
CA MET A 1 -24.38 -2.01 3.86
C MET A 1 -24.10 -0.81 4.75
N ILE A 2 -22.94 -0.17 4.60
CA ILE A 2 -22.56 0.97 5.43
C ILE A 2 -23.26 2.20 4.85
N THR A 3 -23.96 2.97 5.68
CA THR A 3 -24.69 4.16 5.24
C THR A 3 -23.82 5.41 5.40
N ASN A 4 -23.94 6.38 4.48
CA ASN A 4 -23.21 7.66 4.56
C ASN A 4 -23.50 8.41 5.87
N LYS A 5 -24.70 8.22 6.45
CA LYS A 5 -25.05 8.79 7.75
C LYS A 5 -24.21 8.19 8.88
N GLN A 6 -24.05 6.86 8.93
CA GLN A 6 -23.14 6.21 9.90
C GLN A 6 -21.70 6.69 9.74
N ILE A 7 -21.25 6.93 8.50
CA ILE A 7 -19.93 7.49 8.22
C ILE A 7 -19.76 8.87 8.88
N LEU A 8 -20.71 9.76 8.66
CA LEU A 8 -20.66 11.12 9.23
C LEU A 8 -20.73 11.11 10.77
N THR A 9 -21.59 10.27 11.35
CA THR A 9 -21.75 10.19 12.82
C THR A 9 -20.50 9.65 13.50
N GLU A 10 -19.88 8.61 12.95
CA GLU A 10 -18.63 8.06 13.49
C GLU A 10 -17.46 9.04 13.34
N VAL A 11 -17.43 9.86 12.27
CA VAL A 11 -16.43 10.92 12.09
C VAL A 11 -16.59 12.05 13.11
N GLU A 12 -17.82 12.51 13.36
CA GLU A 12 -18.10 13.52 14.38
C GLU A 12 -17.72 13.02 15.78
N GLN A 13 -18.00 11.76 16.06
CA GLN A 13 -17.63 11.08 17.29
C GLN A 13 -16.10 10.95 17.45
N LEU A 14 -15.40 10.58 16.38
CA LEU A 14 -13.93 10.56 16.34
C LEU A 14 -13.35 11.96 16.64
N SER A 15 -13.92 13.01 16.04
CA SER A 15 -13.50 14.40 16.23
C SER A 15 -13.63 14.85 17.70
N ARG A 16 -14.67 14.39 18.41
CA ARG A 16 -14.86 14.67 19.84
C ARG A 16 -13.81 13.98 20.69
N LEU A 17 -13.51 12.69 20.47
CA LEU A 17 -12.47 12.01 21.24
C LEU A 17 -11.07 12.57 21.02
N PHE A 18 -10.77 13.03 19.80
CA PHE A 18 -9.48 13.67 19.53
C PHE A 18 -9.33 15.02 20.24
N LYS A 19 -10.43 15.75 20.50
CA LYS A 19 -10.43 16.96 21.33
C LYS A 19 -10.16 16.67 22.81
N ASP A 20 -10.55 15.49 23.28
CA ASP A 20 -10.38 15.06 24.68
C ASP A 20 -8.95 14.54 24.98
N GLY A 21 -8.07 14.46 23.97
CA GLY A 21 -6.62 14.35 24.18
C GLY A 21 -6.05 12.93 24.33
N GLU A 22 -6.86 11.87 24.20
CA GLU A 22 -6.41 10.47 24.30
C GLU A 22 -5.74 9.93 23.02
N ALA A 23 -4.71 10.62 22.53
CA ALA A 23 -3.91 10.13 21.41
C ALA A 23 -2.72 9.32 21.94
N ASP A 24 -2.87 8.01 22.03
CA ASP A 24 -1.75 7.10 22.30
C ASP A 24 -0.71 7.20 21.16
N ILE A 25 0.54 7.50 21.52
CA ILE A 25 1.64 7.60 20.56
C ILE A 25 2.10 6.18 20.22
N PRO A 26 1.92 5.72 18.98
CA PRO A 26 2.25 4.34 18.65
C PRO A 26 3.74 4.13 18.47
N SER A 27 4.20 2.91 18.78
CA SER A 27 5.58 2.50 18.57
C SER A 27 5.91 2.40 17.07
N MET A 28 6.91 3.19 16.65
CA MET A 28 7.39 3.29 15.26
C MET A 28 7.72 1.92 14.64
N TRP A 29 8.28 1.00 15.43
CA TRP A 29 8.70 -0.33 14.97
C TRP A 29 7.53 -1.22 14.57
N ASN A 30 6.44 -1.20 15.33
CA ASN A 30 5.24 -1.95 14.99
C ASN A 30 4.64 -1.45 13.69
N CYS A 31 4.76 -0.16 13.38
CA CYS A 31 4.27 0.43 12.14
C CYS A 31 5.10 0.02 10.91
N PHE A 32 6.42 -0.04 11.09
CA PHE A 32 7.40 -0.24 10.02
C PHE A 32 7.47 -1.70 9.49
N TRP A 33 7.36 -2.68 10.39
CA TRP A 33 7.51 -4.10 10.08
C TRP A 33 6.71 -4.62 8.87
N PRO A 34 5.40 -4.34 8.71
CA PRO A 34 4.63 -4.84 7.56
C PRO A 34 5.02 -4.17 6.24
N GLY A 35 5.42 -2.89 6.27
CA GLY A 35 5.88 -2.18 5.09
C GLY A 35 7.21 -2.73 4.60
N LEU A 36 8.13 -2.99 5.54
CA LEU A 36 9.40 -3.64 5.27
C LEU A 36 9.21 -5.06 4.69
N ALA A 37 8.31 -5.86 5.29
CA ALA A 37 7.99 -7.20 4.80
C ALA A 37 7.42 -7.17 3.37
N ALA A 38 6.55 -6.21 3.04
CA ALA A 38 6.02 -6.04 1.69
C ALA A 38 7.11 -5.62 0.68
N MET A 39 8.04 -4.74 1.08
CA MET A 39 9.17 -4.35 0.25
C MET A 39 10.09 -5.54 -0.05
N PHE A 40 10.47 -6.31 0.97
CA PHE A 40 11.27 -7.52 0.79
C PHE A 40 10.57 -8.55 -0.09
N TRP A 41 9.26 -8.71 0.08
CA TRP A 41 8.47 -9.60 -0.76
C TRP A 41 8.54 -9.21 -2.24
N LEU A 42 8.36 -7.93 -2.57
CA LEU A 42 8.45 -7.45 -3.95
C LEU A 42 9.86 -7.60 -4.54
N LEU A 43 10.91 -7.49 -3.72
CA LEU A 43 12.29 -7.65 -4.18
C LEU A 43 12.70 -9.11 -4.40
N LEU A 44 12.20 -10.03 -3.57
CA LEU A 44 12.57 -11.44 -3.61
C LEU A 44 12.18 -12.13 -4.93
N TRP A 45 11.01 -11.82 -5.49
CA TRP A 45 10.51 -12.47 -6.71
C TRP A 45 11.35 -12.21 -7.98
N PRO A 46 11.66 -10.96 -8.36
CA PRO A 46 12.49 -10.70 -9.53
C PRO A 46 13.92 -11.23 -9.31
N ILE A 47 14.46 -11.14 -8.10
CA ILE A 47 15.78 -11.71 -7.78
C ILE A 47 15.75 -13.23 -7.94
N ALA A 48 14.78 -13.94 -7.34
CA ALA A 48 14.71 -15.39 -7.38
C ALA A 48 14.49 -15.93 -8.82
N MET A 49 13.58 -15.32 -9.59
CA MET A 49 13.22 -15.83 -10.92
C MET A 49 14.23 -15.43 -12.01
N PHE A 50 14.78 -14.22 -11.95
CA PHE A 50 15.73 -13.76 -12.96
C PHE A 50 17.19 -14.09 -12.64
N SER A 51 17.56 -14.35 -11.37
CA SER A 51 18.91 -14.84 -11.04
C SER A 51 19.21 -16.17 -11.73
N TYR A 52 18.24 -17.09 -11.83
CA TYR A 52 18.40 -18.33 -12.59
C TYR A 52 18.81 -18.06 -14.05
N LYS A 53 18.20 -17.06 -14.69
CA LYS A 53 18.56 -16.68 -16.06
C LYS A 53 19.96 -16.07 -16.15
N LEU A 54 20.38 -15.27 -15.17
CA LEU A 54 21.71 -14.66 -15.16
C LEU A 54 22.85 -15.68 -14.97
N PHE A 55 22.63 -16.75 -14.20
CA PHE A 55 23.67 -17.74 -13.91
C PHE A 55 23.73 -18.91 -14.90
N PHE A 56 22.60 -19.30 -15.51
CA PHE A 56 22.52 -20.53 -16.32
C PHE A 56 22.33 -20.30 -17.82
N VAL A 57 22.05 -19.07 -18.28
CA VAL A 57 21.76 -18.77 -19.69
C VAL A 57 22.62 -17.58 -20.14
N GLU A 58 23.25 -17.68 -21.32
CA GLU A 58 23.86 -16.52 -21.97
C GLU A 58 22.75 -15.62 -22.51
N LEU A 59 22.42 -14.54 -21.79
CA LEU A 59 21.44 -13.56 -22.25
C LEU A 59 22.11 -12.43 -23.05
N PRO A 60 21.44 -11.91 -24.09
CA PRO A 60 21.89 -10.70 -24.77
C PRO A 60 21.90 -9.51 -23.80
N ASN A 61 22.83 -8.57 -23.97
CA ASN A 61 22.97 -7.37 -23.12
C ASN A 61 21.65 -6.63 -22.86
N ALA A 62 20.76 -6.57 -23.86
CA ALA A 62 19.44 -5.94 -23.72
C ALA A 62 18.55 -6.61 -22.66
N ALA A 63 18.63 -7.93 -22.52
CA ALA A 63 17.85 -8.66 -21.52
C ALA A 63 18.48 -8.58 -20.12
N GLN A 64 19.81 -8.49 -20.01
CA GLN A 64 20.49 -8.20 -18.74
C GLN A 64 20.13 -6.80 -18.22
N MET A 65 20.12 -5.78 -19.09
CA MET A 65 19.65 -4.44 -18.75
C MET A 65 18.17 -4.44 -18.33
N GLY A 66 17.33 -5.24 -18.99
CA GLY A 66 15.93 -5.43 -18.61
C GLY A 66 15.75 -6.02 -17.22
N ILE A 67 16.59 -6.98 -16.82
CA ILE A 67 16.58 -7.56 -15.46
C ILE A 67 16.98 -6.51 -14.44
N ALA A 68 18.08 -5.78 -14.66
CA ALA A 68 18.51 -4.71 -13.77
C ALA A 68 17.44 -3.61 -13.61
N ALA A 69 16.81 -3.20 -14.71
CA ALA A 69 15.71 -2.23 -14.69
C ALA A 69 14.50 -2.77 -13.90
N SER A 70 14.13 -4.04 -14.07
CA SER A 70 13.01 -4.64 -13.34
C SER A 70 13.24 -4.68 -11.82
N VAL A 71 14.47 -4.98 -11.38
CA VAL A 71 14.85 -4.99 -9.96
C VAL A 71 14.85 -3.57 -9.39
N LEU A 72 15.37 -2.59 -10.14
CA LEU A 72 15.37 -1.19 -9.73
C LEU A 72 13.93 -0.65 -9.59
N VAL A 73 13.06 -0.95 -10.55
CA VAL A 73 11.65 -0.55 -10.50
C VAL A 73 10.92 -1.23 -9.33
N ALA A 74 11.18 -2.52 -9.09
CA ALA A 74 10.63 -3.23 -7.94
C ALA A 74 11.09 -2.63 -6.60
N PHE A 75 12.35 -2.22 -6.51
CA PHE A 75 12.91 -1.55 -5.34
C PHE A 75 12.23 -0.21 -5.08
N VAL A 76 12.14 0.65 -6.10
CA VAL A 76 11.50 1.97 -5.99
C VAL A 76 10.01 1.81 -5.64
N ALA A 77 9.29 0.93 -6.32
CA ALA A 77 7.88 0.66 -6.03
C ALA A 77 7.68 0.08 -4.62
N GLY A 78 8.59 -0.79 -4.16
CA GLY A 78 8.60 -1.34 -2.81
C GLY A 78 8.80 -0.26 -1.74
N LEU A 79 9.70 0.70 -1.97
CA LEU A 79 9.90 1.84 -1.07
C LEU A 79 8.64 2.71 -0.96
N PHE A 80 8.02 3.05 -2.09
CA PHE A 80 6.76 3.81 -2.07
C PHE A 80 5.66 3.06 -1.32
N MET A 81 5.47 1.76 -1.62
CA MET A 81 4.50 0.91 -0.91
C MET A 81 4.73 0.90 0.60
N MET A 82 5.99 0.80 1.02
CA MET A 82 6.37 0.84 2.42
C MET A 82 6.00 2.17 3.09
N LEU A 83 6.29 3.31 2.44
CA LEU A 83 5.90 4.63 2.94
C LEU A 83 4.38 4.76 3.06
N TYR A 84 3.62 4.28 2.07
CA TYR A 84 2.15 4.27 2.14
C TYR A 84 1.62 3.42 3.30
N ILE A 85 2.16 2.22 3.50
CA ILE A 85 1.74 1.32 4.60
C ILE A 85 2.05 1.94 5.95
N VAL A 86 3.24 2.53 6.11
CA VAL A 86 3.66 3.19 7.35
C VAL A 86 2.78 4.41 7.64
N ASN A 87 2.52 5.27 6.65
CA ASN A 87 1.65 6.42 6.84
C ASN A 87 0.21 6.01 7.20
N PHE A 88 -0.35 5.03 6.50
CA PHE A 88 -1.70 4.54 6.77
C PHE A 88 -1.82 3.90 8.15
N ARG A 89 -0.80 3.11 8.54
CA ARG A 89 -0.79 2.43 9.83
C ARG A 89 -0.47 3.39 10.98
N ALA A 90 0.33 4.43 10.75
CA ALA A 90 0.55 5.51 11.72
C ALA A 90 -0.75 6.30 11.96
N LEU A 91 -1.48 6.64 10.90
CA LEU A 91 -2.81 7.27 11.00
C LEU A 91 -3.79 6.36 11.74
N TYR A 92 -3.87 5.08 11.39
CA TYR A 92 -4.74 4.12 12.06
C TYR A 92 -4.40 3.94 13.55
N LEU A 93 -3.10 3.93 13.87
CA LEU A 93 -2.62 3.76 15.23
C LEU A 93 -2.80 5.01 16.10
N SER A 94 -2.84 6.21 15.51
CA SER A 94 -3.15 7.45 16.24
C SER A 94 -4.61 7.58 16.68
N ILE A 95 -5.51 6.73 16.17
CA ILE A 95 -6.92 6.70 16.57
C ILE A 95 -7.06 5.86 17.86
N PRO A 96 -7.74 6.35 18.91
CA PRO A 96 -7.87 5.65 20.19
C PRO A 96 -8.47 4.24 20.03
N ASP A 97 -7.95 3.30 20.82
CA ASP A 97 -8.24 1.86 20.71
C ASP A 97 -9.74 1.53 20.94
N THR A 98 -10.43 2.32 21.75
CA THR A 98 -11.87 2.19 22.03
C THR A 98 -12.69 2.38 20.75
N TYR A 99 -12.36 3.39 19.94
CA TYR A 99 -13.02 3.63 18.65
C TYR A 99 -12.60 2.62 17.59
N ARG A 100 -11.33 2.21 17.60
CA ARG A 100 -10.81 1.24 16.65
C ARG A 100 -11.54 -0.11 16.70
N LYS A 101 -11.93 -0.55 17.88
CA LYS A 101 -12.65 -1.83 18.08
C LYS A 101 -14.16 -1.69 17.86
N GLN A 102 -14.73 -0.52 18.08
CA GLN A 102 -16.17 -0.29 18.03
C GLN A 102 -16.67 0.22 16.67
N SER A 103 -15.82 0.91 15.91
CA SER A 103 -16.13 1.46 14.59
C SER A 103 -16.13 0.37 13.51
N ALA A 104 -17.28 0.14 12.89
CA ALA A 104 -17.41 -0.73 11.73
C ALA A 104 -16.69 -0.16 10.49
N LEU A 105 -16.56 1.17 10.41
CA LEU A 105 -15.88 1.86 9.31
C LEU A 105 -14.39 1.64 9.32
N CYS A 106 -13.76 1.75 10.49
CA CYS A 106 -12.31 1.58 10.62
C CYS A 106 -11.91 0.14 10.22
N GLN A 107 -12.70 -0.85 10.68
CA GLN A 107 -12.51 -2.24 10.29
C GLN A 107 -12.77 -2.48 8.79
N PHE A 108 -13.78 -1.82 8.21
CA PHE A 108 -14.08 -1.92 6.78
C PHE A 108 -12.96 -1.33 5.92
N ILE A 109 -12.45 -0.15 6.27
CA ILE A 109 -11.36 0.53 5.56
C ILE A 109 -10.08 -0.32 5.63
N VAL A 110 -9.69 -0.79 6.82
CA VAL A 110 -8.50 -1.64 6.99
C VAL A 110 -8.68 -2.97 6.26
N GLY A 111 -9.87 -3.57 6.30
CA GLY A 111 -10.19 -4.80 5.59
C GLY A 111 -10.02 -4.63 4.08
N LYS A 112 -10.54 -3.54 3.51
CA LYS A 112 -10.37 -3.20 2.10
C LYS A 112 -8.91 -2.91 1.74
N ALA A 113 -8.20 -2.11 2.52
CA ALA A 113 -6.78 -1.82 2.28
C ALA A 113 -5.93 -3.11 2.28
N LYS A 114 -6.18 -4.03 3.23
CA LYS A 114 -5.54 -5.36 3.25
C LYS A 114 -5.92 -6.21 2.04
N PHE A 115 -7.16 -6.11 1.56
CA PHE A 115 -7.59 -6.79 0.34
C PHE A 115 -6.85 -6.27 -0.90
N TYR A 116 -6.81 -4.96 -1.13
CA TYR A 116 -6.08 -4.37 -2.26
C TYR A 116 -4.58 -4.69 -2.19
N CYS A 117 -3.96 -4.59 -1.02
CA CYS A 117 -2.56 -4.96 -0.84
C CYS A 117 -2.30 -6.44 -1.20
N ARG A 118 -3.17 -7.36 -0.76
CA ARG A 118 -3.05 -8.78 -1.13
C ARG A 118 -3.23 -9.00 -2.63
N VAL A 119 -4.23 -8.38 -3.25
CA VAL A 119 -4.46 -8.48 -4.71
C VAL A 119 -3.25 -7.95 -5.48
N TYR A 120 -2.69 -6.83 -5.06
CA TYR A 120 -1.49 -6.24 -5.65
C TYR A 120 -0.29 -7.19 -5.59
N LEU A 121 0.01 -7.73 -4.39
CA LEU A 121 1.13 -8.66 -4.20
C LEU A 121 0.94 -9.97 -4.99
N LEU A 122 -0.26 -10.55 -4.98
CA LEU A 122 -0.54 -11.79 -5.72
C LEU A 122 -0.45 -11.59 -7.24
N THR A 123 -0.99 -10.49 -7.75
CA THR A 123 -0.94 -10.20 -9.18
C THR A 123 0.49 -9.97 -9.64
N TYR A 124 1.32 -9.30 -8.83
CA TYR A 124 2.74 -9.11 -9.12
C TYR A 124 3.48 -10.45 -9.25
N VAL A 125 3.26 -11.39 -8.33
CA VAL A 125 3.88 -12.72 -8.38
C VAL A 125 3.45 -13.48 -9.63
N PHE A 126 2.15 -13.49 -9.93
CA PHE A 126 1.62 -14.14 -11.12
C PHE A 126 2.23 -13.57 -12.41
N LEU A 127 2.44 -12.25 -12.45
CA LEU A 127 3.03 -11.54 -13.57
C LEU A 127 4.49 -11.93 -13.78
N ILE A 128 5.30 -11.98 -12.71
CA ILE A 128 6.70 -12.42 -12.78
C ILE A 128 6.81 -13.88 -13.25
N ILE A 129 6.00 -14.78 -12.69
CA ILE A 129 6.02 -16.20 -13.08
C ILE A 129 5.66 -16.35 -14.56
N SER A 130 4.59 -15.69 -15.01
CA SER A 130 4.13 -15.75 -16.41
C SER A 130 5.17 -15.17 -17.38
N CYS A 131 5.87 -14.10 -16.99
CA CYS A 131 6.91 -13.48 -17.78
C CYS A 131 8.28 -14.17 -17.66
N THR A 132 8.42 -15.25 -16.88
CA THR A 132 9.70 -15.98 -16.77
C THR A 132 10.02 -16.79 -18.03
N TYR A 133 9.02 -17.23 -18.80
CA TYR A 133 9.24 -18.04 -20.00
C TYR A 133 9.91 -17.29 -21.17
N PRO A 134 9.46 -16.08 -21.59
CA PRO A 134 10.07 -15.36 -22.71
C PRO A 134 11.49 -14.83 -22.41
N VAL A 135 12.31 -14.69 -23.46
CA VAL A 135 13.69 -14.17 -23.38
C VAL A 135 13.71 -12.70 -22.93
N TYR A 136 12.81 -11.87 -23.45
CA TYR A 136 12.62 -10.47 -23.04
C TYR A 136 11.62 -10.31 -21.89
N GLY A 137 11.37 -11.38 -21.13
CA GLY A 137 10.38 -11.43 -20.08
C GLY A 137 10.49 -10.34 -19.03
N ALA A 138 11.70 -9.96 -18.64
CA ALA A 138 11.94 -8.90 -17.66
C ALA A 138 11.46 -7.51 -18.12
N ILE A 139 11.52 -7.24 -19.43
CA ILE A 139 11.04 -5.97 -20.00
C ILE A 139 9.52 -5.97 -20.00
N TYR A 140 8.90 -7.05 -20.48
CA TYR A 140 7.44 -7.18 -20.49
C TYR A 140 6.86 -7.14 -19.07
N SER A 141 7.49 -7.80 -18.09
CA SER A 141 7.03 -7.78 -16.71
C SER A 141 7.07 -6.38 -16.12
N THR A 142 8.10 -5.59 -16.43
CA THR A 142 8.24 -4.22 -15.93
C THR A 142 7.17 -3.31 -16.52
N VAL A 143 6.95 -3.36 -17.83
CA VAL A 143 5.92 -2.54 -18.50
C VAL A 143 4.53 -2.89 -17.99
N LEU A 144 4.19 -4.18 -17.95
CA LEU A 144 2.89 -4.64 -17.46
C LEU A 144 2.68 -4.30 -15.98
N PHE A 145 3.73 -4.37 -15.16
CA PHE A 145 3.68 -3.97 -13.76
C PHE A 145 3.35 -2.48 -13.57
N ILE A 146 3.99 -1.61 -14.36
CA ILE A 146 3.71 -0.16 -14.32
C ILE A 146 2.26 0.10 -14.73
N CYS A 147 1.80 -0.48 -15.84
CA CYS A 147 0.42 -0.35 -16.30
C CYS A 147 -0.59 -0.85 -15.25
N PHE A 148 -0.36 -2.03 -14.68
CA PHE A 148 -1.23 -2.60 -13.65
C PHE A 148 -1.27 -1.74 -12.39
N SER A 149 -0.12 -1.22 -11.95
CA SER A 149 -0.03 -0.33 -10.80
C SER A 149 -0.83 0.95 -11.02
N PHE A 150 -0.76 1.53 -12.22
CA PHE A 150 -1.56 2.71 -12.57
C PHE A 150 -3.05 2.40 -12.58
N CYS A 151 -3.48 1.29 -13.18
CA CYS A 151 -4.88 0.87 -13.16
C CYS A 151 -5.41 0.66 -11.73
N LEU A 152 -4.64 -0.01 -10.86
CA LEU A 152 -5.04 -0.21 -9.48
C LEU A 152 -5.12 1.10 -8.70
N MET A 153 -4.20 2.04 -8.92
CA MET A 153 -4.28 3.37 -8.31
C MET A 153 -5.58 4.07 -8.68
N GLN A 154 -6.01 4.02 -9.95
CA GLN A 154 -7.28 4.60 -10.39
C GLN A 154 -8.48 3.91 -9.75
N ILE A 155 -8.49 2.57 -9.68
CA ILE A 155 -9.56 1.81 -9.03
C ILE A 155 -9.68 2.19 -7.56
N VAL A 156 -8.56 2.27 -6.83
CA VAL A 156 -8.54 2.69 -5.43
C VAL A 156 -9.05 4.12 -5.28
N ASN A 157 -8.64 5.05 -6.15
CA ASN A 157 -9.13 6.43 -6.11
C ASN A 157 -10.65 6.54 -6.35
N VAL A 158 -11.18 5.77 -7.30
CA VAL A 158 -12.63 5.72 -7.59
C VAL A 158 -13.40 5.07 -6.44
N ASP A 159 -12.86 4.01 -5.85
CA ASP A 159 -13.48 3.40 -4.67
C ASP A 159 -13.45 4.37 -3.48
N LEU A 160 -12.33 5.05 -3.21
CA LEU A 160 -12.24 6.04 -2.13
C LEU A 160 -13.19 7.22 -2.31
N SER A 161 -13.32 7.74 -3.54
CA SER A 161 -14.24 8.84 -3.85
C SER A 161 -15.70 8.44 -3.64
N ARG A 162 -16.06 7.18 -3.96
CA ARG A 162 -17.39 6.62 -3.70
C ARG A 162 -17.76 6.59 -2.21
N TYR A 163 -16.80 6.40 -1.32
CA TYR A 163 -17.04 6.31 0.13
C TYR A 163 -16.81 7.63 0.90
N GLN A 164 -16.58 8.75 0.20
CA GLN A 164 -16.19 10.05 0.81
C GLN A 164 -14.99 9.95 1.77
N LEU A 165 -14.17 8.91 1.63
CA LEU A 165 -12.99 8.70 2.47
C LEU A 165 -11.94 9.77 2.24
N THR A 166 -11.94 10.41 1.07
CA THR A 166 -11.16 11.61 0.78
C THR A 166 -11.53 12.77 1.70
N ALA A 167 -12.82 12.96 2.01
CA ALA A 167 -13.27 13.99 2.95
C ALA A 167 -12.88 13.63 4.40
N LEU A 168 -12.96 12.34 4.76
CA LEU A 168 -12.51 11.85 6.06
C LEU A 168 -11.00 12.05 6.24
N THR A 169 -10.22 11.77 5.20
CA THR A 169 -8.75 11.94 5.19
C THR A 169 -8.37 13.41 5.25
N SER A 170 -9.03 14.29 4.48
CA SER A 170 -8.79 15.73 4.52
C SER A 170 -9.16 16.35 5.86
N LEU A 171 -10.25 15.89 6.50
CA LEU A 171 -10.60 16.30 7.86
C LEU A 171 -9.52 15.86 8.84
N LEU A 172 -9.06 14.61 8.76
CA LEU A 172 -7.97 14.09 9.62
C LEU A 172 -6.67 14.89 9.44
N GLU A 173 -6.30 15.23 8.19
CA GLU A 173 -5.13 16.06 7.90
C GLU A 173 -5.28 17.49 8.43
N THR A 174 -6.43 18.13 8.23
CA THR A 174 -6.73 19.47 8.77
C THR A 174 -6.64 19.50 10.29
N PHE A 175 -7.09 18.43 10.97
CA PHE A 175 -6.96 18.33 12.41
C PHE A 175 -5.51 18.07 12.86
N LYS A 176 -4.72 17.31 12.10
CA LYS A 176 -3.28 17.12 12.36
C LYS A 176 -2.50 18.43 12.28
N THR A 177 -2.74 19.26 11.27
CA THR A 177 -2.12 20.59 11.16
C THR A 177 -2.58 21.50 12.29
N SER A 178 -3.86 21.48 12.66
CA SER A 178 -4.37 22.30 13.78
C SER A 178 -3.73 21.97 15.15
N LYS A 179 -3.23 20.74 15.33
CA LYS A 179 -2.53 20.31 16.56
C LYS A 179 -1.04 20.63 16.54
N SER A 180 -0.45 20.91 15.37
CA SER A 180 0.96 21.32 15.23
C SER A 180 1.17 22.83 15.45
N GLU A 181 0.08 23.61 15.52
CA GLU A 181 0.10 25.08 15.64
C GLU A 181 -0.17 25.57 17.07
N LYS A 182 -0.24 24.66 18.05
CA LYS A 182 -0.29 24.93 19.49
C LYS A 182 0.89 24.29 20.19
#